data_AF-A0A8T3T932-F1
#
_entry.id   AF-A0A8T3T932-F1
#
_cell.length_a   1.000
_cell.length_b   1.000
_cell.length_c   1.000
_cell.angle_alpha   90.00
_cell.angle_beta   90.00
_cell.angle_gamma   90.00
#
_symmetry.space_group_name_H-M   'P 1'
#
loop_
_entity.id
_entity.type
_entity.pdbx_description
1 polymer ?
#
loop_
_entity_poly.entity_id
_entity_poly.type
_entity_poly.pdbx_seq_one_letter_code
_entity_poly.pdbx_strand_id
1 'polypeptide(L)'
;MSRGRFPSNVLALLLGVLALVVGTLAGWSDVFNALLVSPAPFVRFLLASAAGLLGLTLVLRSAEQLSAADHPLELIRGVRLVFLAVAALAAAAGWLVGSPLPIVAGLVIAGIDVVETSVFLLVTAARPGIRQ
;
A
#
# COMPACT_ATOMS: atom_id res chain seq x y z
N MET A 1 -31.11 -10.44 -0.23
CA MET A 1 -30.72 -9.03 0.06
C MET A 1 -29.28 -8.81 -0.40
N SER A 2 -29.11 -8.14 -1.53
CA SER A 2 -27.80 -7.82 -2.13
C SER A 2 -27.17 -6.65 -1.38
N ARG A 3 -26.20 -6.91 -0.50
CA ARG A 3 -25.34 -5.85 0.06
C ARG A 3 -24.34 -5.46 -1.03
N GLY A 4 -24.49 -4.27 -1.59
CA GLY A 4 -23.59 -3.73 -2.60
C GLY A 4 -22.14 -3.72 -2.10
N ARG A 5 -21.30 -4.61 -2.64
CA ARG A 5 -19.85 -4.70 -2.38
C ARG A 5 -19.01 -3.72 -3.21
N PHE A 6 -19.66 -2.85 -3.99
CA PHE A 6 -19.02 -1.86 -4.85
C PHE A 6 -18.32 -0.68 -4.13
N PRO A 7 -18.77 -0.16 -2.96
CA PRO A 7 -18.17 1.07 -2.41
C PRO A 7 -16.74 0.87 -1.90
N SER A 8 -16.36 -0.32 -1.44
CA SER A 8 -15.02 -0.58 -0.88
C SER A 8 -13.92 -0.60 -1.95
N ASN A 9 -14.22 -1.15 -3.13
CA ASN A 9 -13.22 -1.27 -4.21
C ASN A 9 -12.98 0.07 -4.90
N VAL A 10 -14.03 0.87 -5.07
CA VAL A 10 -13.91 2.23 -5.62
C VAL A 10 -13.15 3.13 -4.65
N LEU A 11 -13.41 3.03 -3.34
CA LEU A 11 -12.69 3.79 -2.33
C LEU A 11 -11.20 3.39 -2.28
N ALA A 12 -10.89 2.09 -2.36
CA ALA A 12 -9.52 1.61 -2.47
C ALA A 12 -8.83 2.17 -3.73
N LEU A 13 -9.49 2.11 -4.89
CA LEU A 13 -8.97 2.66 -6.15
C LEU A 13 -8.66 4.16 -6.02
N LEU A 14 -9.59 4.94 -5.47
CA LEU A 14 -9.39 6.38 -5.24
C LEU A 14 -8.21 6.66 -4.30
N LEU A 15 -8.07 5.87 -3.23
CA LEU A 15 -6.92 5.97 -2.33
C LEU A 15 -5.60 5.61 -3.02
N GLY A 16 -5.59 4.60 -3.88
CA GLY A 16 -4.41 4.22 -4.66
C GLY A 16 -4.00 5.31 -5.65
N VAL A 17 -4.97 5.87 -6.39
CA VAL A 17 -4.73 7.00 -7.30
C VAL A 17 -4.23 8.22 -6.53
N LEU A 18 -4.84 8.54 -5.38
CA LEU A 18 -4.40 9.65 -4.54
C LEU A 18 -2.97 9.45 -4.04
N ALA A 19 -2.64 8.25 -3.54
CA ALA A 19 -1.30 7.92 -3.08
C ALA A 19 -0.26 8.04 -4.20
N LEU A 20 -0.62 7.63 -5.42
CA LEU A 20 0.22 7.76 -6.60
C LEU A 20 0.47 9.24 -6.94
N VAL A 21 -0.60 10.04 -7.04
CA VAL A 21 -0.49 11.48 -7.33
C VAL A 21 0.35 12.19 -6.27
N VAL A 22 0.07 11.95 -4.99
CA VAL A 22 0.83 12.54 -3.87
C VAL A 22 2.29 12.10 -3.92
N GLY A 23 2.56 10.81 -4.15
CA GLY A 23 3.93 10.28 -4.26
C GLY A 23 4.70 10.91 -5.43
N THR A 24 4.08 11.01 -6.60
CA THR A 24 4.69 11.64 -7.79
C THR A 24 4.98 13.12 -7.54
N LEU A 25 4.02 13.87 -7.01
CA LEU A 25 4.19 15.30 -6.69
C LEU A 25 5.25 15.52 -5.59
N ALA A 26 5.29 14.63 -4.60
CA ALA A 26 6.30 14.67 -3.53
C ALA A 26 7.71 14.44 -4.07
N GLY A 27 7.89 13.52 -5.02
CA GLY A 27 9.18 13.27 -5.66
C GLY A 27 9.70 14.43 -6.52
N TRP A 28 8.81 15.33 -6.97
CA TRP A 28 9.15 16.45 -7.86
C TRP A 28 9.30 17.79 -7.14
N SER A 29 8.91 17.91 -5.87
CA SER A 29 8.89 19.19 -5.15
C SER A 29 9.87 19.25 -3.98
N ASP A 30 10.74 20.26 -4.01
CA ASP A 30 11.68 20.55 -2.92
C ASP A 30 10.97 20.87 -1.59
N VAL A 31 9.75 21.41 -1.67
CA VAL A 31 8.89 21.70 -0.51
C VAL A 31 8.45 20.40 0.19
N PHE A 32 8.05 19.37 -0.55
CA PHE A 32 7.70 18.08 0.07
C PHE A 32 8.94 17.38 0.63
N ASN A 33 10.06 17.44 -0.08
CA ASN A 33 11.33 16.91 0.43
C ASN A 33 11.73 17.60 1.74
N ALA A 34 11.56 18.92 1.82
CA ALA A 34 11.79 19.66 3.06
C ALA A 34 10.84 19.19 4.17
N LEU A 35 9.54 19.05 3.92
CA LEU A 35 8.57 18.58 4.93
C LEU A 35 8.80 17.13 5.39
N LEU A 36 9.30 16.26 4.51
CA LEU A 36 9.61 14.86 4.82
C LEU A 36 10.94 14.69 5.56
N VAL A 37 11.86 15.65 5.49
CA VAL A 37 13.17 15.55 6.16
C VAL A 37 13.26 16.46 7.40
N SER A 38 12.45 17.52 7.46
CA SER A 38 12.42 18.51 8.55
C SER A 38 11.74 18.12 9.87
N PRO A 39 11.04 16.98 10.06
CA PRO A 39 10.47 16.70 11.38
C PRO A 39 11.57 16.48 12.43
N ALA A 40 11.28 16.88 13.67
CA ALA A 40 12.20 16.66 14.79
C ALA A 40 12.61 15.17 14.89
N PRO A 41 13.84 14.85 15.32
CA PRO A 41 14.35 13.47 15.33
C PRO A 41 13.41 12.47 16.04
N PHE A 42 12.79 12.89 17.14
CA PHE A 42 11.82 12.09 17.87
C PHE A 42 10.56 11.76 17.05
N VAL A 43 10.05 12.71 16.26
CA VAL A 43 8.88 12.49 15.39
C VAL A 43 9.23 11.50 14.28
N ARG A 44 10.41 11.63 13.67
CA ARG A 44 10.90 10.69 12.65
C ARG A 44 11.02 9.28 13.21
N PHE A 45 11.54 9.15 14.43
CA PHE A 45 11.63 7.85 15.10
C PHE A 45 10.24 7.24 15.32
N LEU A 46 9.27 8.00 15.81
CA LEU A 46 7.90 7.52 15.99
C LEU A 46 7.25 7.08 14.67
N LEU A 47 7.40 7.88 13.61
CA LEU A 47 6.89 7.55 12.28
C LEU A 47 7.56 6.29 11.71
N ALA A 48 8.88 6.17 11.87
CA ALA A 48 9.63 5.01 11.45
C ALA A 48 9.19 3.74 12.21
N SER A 49 9.06 3.83 13.54
CA SER A 49 8.60 2.71 14.37
C SER A 49 7.17 2.30 14.02
N ALA A 50 6.26 3.26 13.86
CA ALA A 50 4.87 2.98 13.49
C ALA A 50 4.79 2.30 12.10
N ALA A 51 5.50 2.82 11.10
CA ALA A 51 5.56 2.25 9.76
C ALA A 51 6.24 0.86 9.76
N GLY A 52 7.29 0.68 10.55
CA GLY A 52 8.00 -0.59 10.70
C GLY A 52 7.13 -1.67 11.35
N LEU A 53 6.42 -1.33 12.43
CA LEU A 53 5.46 -2.23 13.09
C LEU A 53 4.32 -2.59 12.13
N LEU A 54 3.77 -1.61 11.42
CA LEU A 54 2.74 -1.86 10.42
C LEU A 54 3.25 -2.79 9.33
N GLY A 55 4.44 -2.53 8.78
CA GLY A 55 5.10 -3.41 7.80
C GLY A 55 5.25 -4.84 8.32
N LEU A 56 5.75 -5.02 9.54
CA LEU A 56 5.90 -6.34 10.16
C LEU A 56 4.56 -7.06 10.33
N THR A 57 3.53 -6.36 10.82
CA THR A 57 2.19 -6.96 10.95
C THR A 57 1.60 -7.38 9.61
N LEU A 58 1.85 -6.59 8.55
CA LEU A 58 1.42 -6.93 7.20
C LEU A 58 2.17 -8.14 6.64
N VAL A 59 3.48 -8.26 6.89
CA VAL A 59 4.25 -9.46 6.53
C VAL A 59 3.65 -10.70 7.18
N LEU A 60 3.43 -10.68 8.50
CA LEU A 60 2.88 -11.83 9.22
C LEU A 60 1.50 -12.21 8.69
N ARG A 61 0.61 -11.23 8.52
CA ARG A 61 -0.72 -11.46 7.93
C ARG A 61 -0.66 -11.97 6.50
N SER A 62 0.29 -11.49 5.71
CA SER A 62 0.48 -11.97 4.33
C SER A 62 0.91 -13.42 4.30
N ALA A 63 1.79 -13.85 5.21
CA ALA A 63 2.24 -15.23 5.30
C ALA A 63 1.09 -16.16 5.73
N GLU A 64 0.31 -15.76 6.73
CA GLU A 64 -0.90 -16.47 7.15
C GLU A 64 -1.90 -16.59 6.00
N GLN A 65 -2.20 -15.48 5.31
CA GLN A 65 -3.15 -15.46 4.21
C GLN A 65 -2.69 -16.30 3.01
N LEU A 66 -1.41 -16.23 2.63
CA LEU A 66 -0.86 -16.97 1.50
C LEU A 66 -0.76 -18.47 1.78
N SER A 67 -0.46 -18.85 3.02
CA SER A 67 -0.39 -20.27 3.40
C SER A 67 -1.76 -20.95 3.47
N ALA A 68 -2.81 -20.19 3.77
CA ALA A 68 -4.19 -20.68 3.85
C ALA A 68 -5.00 -20.47 2.56
N ALA A 69 -4.41 -19.92 1.49
CA ALA A 69 -5.16 -19.55 0.29
C ALA A 69 -5.46 -20.77 -0.60
N ASP A 70 -6.74 -21.08 -0.76
CA ASP A 70 -7.21 -22.17 -1.63
C ASP A 70 -7.72 -21.65 -2.99
N HIS A 71 -7.93 -20.33 -3.10
CA HIS A 71 -8.49 -19.70 -4.28
C HIS A 71 -7.58 -18.58 -4.83
N PRO A 72 -7.53 -18.38 -6.16
CA PRO A 72 -6.71 -17.32 -6.77
C PRO A 72 -6.99 -15.91 -6.23
N LEU A 73 -8.24 -15.61 -5.87
CA LEU A 73 -8.61 -14.31 -5.29
C LEU A 73 -8.00 -14.07 -3.90
N GLU A 74 -7.79 -15.13 -3.13
CA GLU A 74 -7.17 -15.06 -1.80
C GLU A 74 -5.66 -14.87 -1.93
N LEU A 75 -5.04 -15.54 -2.92
CA LEU A 75 -3.63 -15.31 -3.27
C LEU A 75 -3.39 -13.85 -3.66
N ILE A 76 -4.23 -13.25 -4.51
CA ILE A 76 -4.12 -11.83 -4.90
C ILE A 76 -4.18 -10.92 -3.66
N ARG A 77 -5.09 -11.19 -2.72
CA ARG A 77 -5.19 -10.42 -1.47
C ARG A 77 -3.96 -10.60 -0.58
N GLY A 78 -3.41 -11.82 -0.52
CA GLY A 78 -2.17 -12.09 0.20
C GLY A 78 -0.98 -11.34 -0.38
N VAL A 79 -0.80 -11.37 -1.70
CA VAL A 79 0.25 -10.63 -2.42
C VAL A 79 0.12 -9.12 -2.20
N ARG A 80 -1.11 -8.59 -2.22
CA ARG A 80 -1.38 -7.18 -1.91
C ARG A 80 -0.83 -6.79 -0.53
N LEU A 81 -1.02 -7.63 0.49
CA LEU A 81 -0.48 -7.39 1.83
C LEU A 81 1.06 -7.36 1.82
N VAL A 82 1.71 -8.16 0.97
CA VAL A 82 3.17 -8.14 0.81
C VAL A 82 3.63 -6.79 0.25
N PHE A 83 3.01 -6.29 -0.82
CA PHE A 83 3.39 -4.99 -1.40
C PHE A 83 3.15 -3.83 -0.43
N LEU A 84 2.04 -3.84 0.30
CA LEU A 84 1.78 -2.88 1.36
C LEU A 84 2.81 -2.98 2.50
N ALA A 85 3.26 -4.19 2.83
CA ALA A 85 4.32 -4.38 3.81
C ALA A 85 5.65 -3.78 3.33
N VAL A 86 6.03 -4.03 2.07
CA VAL A 86 7.24 -3.45 1.44
C VAL A 86 7.16 -1.93 1.43
N ALA A 87 6.01 -1.36 1.05
CA ALA A 87 5.79 0.08 1.06
C ALA A 87 5.95 0.68 2.47
N ALA A 88 5.39 0.04 3.49
CA ALA A 88 5.50 0.48 4.87
C ALA A 88 6.93 0.39 5.40
N LEU A 89 7.66 -0.68 5.08
CA LEU A 89 9.06 -0.85 5.45
C LEU A 89 9.98 0.15 4.73
N ALA A 90 9.70 0.46 3.46
CA ALA A 90 10.41 1.50 2.72
C ALA A 90 10.19 2.89 3.36
N ALA A 91 8.95 3.21 3.75
CA ALA A 91 8.66 4.43 4.50
C ALA A 91 9.38 4.48 5.85
N ALA A 92 9.40 3.36 6.60
CA ALA A 92 10.13 3.26 7.85
C ALA A 92 11.63 3.53 7.67
N ALA A 93 12.25 2.92 6.66
CA ALA A 93 13.65 3.14 6.32
C ALA A 93 13.93 4.60 5.94
N GLY A 94 13.03 5.22 5.17
CA GLY A 94 13.15 6.63 4.79
C GLY A 94 13.16 7.56 5.98
N TRP A 95 12.27 7.36 6.96
CA TRP A 95 12.24 8.13 8.19
C TRP A 95 13.47 7.92 9.09
N LEU A 96 13.93 6.67 9.23
CA LEU A 96 15.13 6.29 9.98
C LEU A 96 16.39 6.95 9.40
N VAL A 97 16.59 6.82 8.08
CA VAL A 97 17.77 7.37 7.38
C VAL A 97 17.66 8.89 7.20
N GLY A 98 16.43 9.43 7.16
CA GLY A 98 16.18 10.85 6.88
C GLY A 98 16.26 11.16 5.40
N SER A 99 15.91 10.18 4.57
CA SER A 99 15.85 10.33 3.12
C SER A 99 14.39 10.32 2.68
N PRO A 100 13.96 11.27 1.83
CA PRO A 100 12.60 11.27 1.29
C PRO A 100 12.42 10.16 0.25
N LEU A 101 13.50 9.70 -0.39
CA LEU A 101 13.45 8.76 -1.50
C LEU A 101 12.76 7.43 -1.14
N PRO A 102 13.10 6.74 -0.02
CA PRO A 102 12.41 5.50 0.35
C PRO A 102 10.94 5.72 0.73
N ILE A 103 10.57 6.90 1.26
CA ILE A 103 9.18 7.26 1.60
C ILE A 103 8.37 7.40 0.33
N VAL A 104 8.88 8.16 -0.64
CA VAL A 104 8.25 8.36 -1.95
C VAL A 104 8.14 7.03 -2.69
N ALA A 105 9.20 6.21 -2.70
CA ALA A 105 9.16 4.88 -3.28
C ALA A 105 8.07 4.00 -2.64
N GLY A 106 7.96 4.02 -1.31
CA GLY A 106 6.90 3.29 -0.60
C GLY A 106 5.49 3.76 -0.99
N LEU A 107 5.26 5.06 -1.08
CA LEU A 107 3.98 5.63 -1.54
C LEU A 107 3.62 5.19 -2.96
N VAL A 108 4.59 5.20 -3.87
CA VAL A 108 4.39 4.77 -5.26
C VAL A 108 4.09 3.27 -5.33
N ILE A 109 4.83 2.43 -4.60
CA ILE A 109 4.59 0.98 -4.52
C ILE A 109 3.15 0.72 -4.03
N ALA A 110 2.75 1.34 -2.92
CA ALA A 110 1.40 1.19 -2.38
C ALA A 110 0.32 1.72 -3.36
N GLY A 111 0.57 2.85 -4.01
CA GLY A 111 -0.35 3.43 -4.99
C GLY A 111 -0.59 2.49 -6.17
N ILE A 112 0.48 1.97 -6.78
CA ILE A 112 0.41 1.04 -7.90
C ILE A 112 -0.29 -0.26 -7.49
N ASP A 113 0.13 -0.88 -6.39
CA ASP A 113 -0.45 -2.14 -5.91
C ASP A 113 -1.97 -2.02 -5.67
N VAL A 114 -2.40 -0.93 -5.03
CA VAL A 114 -3.81 -0.69 -4.74
C VAL A 114 -4.60 -0.48 -6.02
N VAL A 115 -4.06 0.28 -6.99
CA VAL A 115 -4.71 0.50 -8.29
C VAL A 115 -4.82 -0.83 -9.06
N GLU A 116 -3.72 -1.54 -9.22
CA GLU A 116 -3.63 -2.80 -9.95
C GLU A 116 -4.58 -3.84 -9.35
N THR A 117 -4.50 -4.07 -8.03
CA THR A 117 -5.36 -5.05 -7.35
C THR A 117 -6.84 -4.67 -7.45
N SER A 118 -7.17 -3.38 -7.32
CA SER A 118 -8.57 -2.93 -7.43
C SER A 118 -9.12 -3.14 -8.85
N VAL A 119 -8.31 -2.86 -9.89
CA VAL A 119 -8.69 -3.12 -11.29
C VAL A 119 -8.88 -4.61 -11.53
N PHE A 120 -7.94 -5.46 -11.11
CA PHE A 120 -8.06 -6.91 -11.26
C PHE A 120 -9.33 -7.47 -10.58
N LEU A 121 -9.62 -7.00 -9.36
CA LEU A 121 -10.83 -7.43 -8.64
C LEU A 121 -12.12 -6.92 -9.29
N LEU A 122 -12.13 -5.72 -9.87
CA LEU A 122 -13.28 -5.21 -10.62
C LEU A 122 -13.50 -6.00 -11.92
N VAL A 123 -12.43 -6.25 -12.68
CA VAL A 123 -12.49 -6.99 -13.95
C VAL A 123 -12.92 -8.44 -13.73
N THR A 124 -12.39 -9.11 -12.72
CA THR A 124 -12.77 -10.49 -12.38
C THR A 124 -14.22 -10.57 -11.88
N ALA A 125 -14.70 -9.59 -11.10
CA ALA A 125 -16.10 -9.54 -10.70
C ALA A 125 -17.07 -9.29 -11.88
N ALA A 126 -16.62 -8.58 -12.92
CA ALA A 126 -17.42 -8.24 -14.10
C ALA A 126 -17.49 -9.35 -15.16
N ARG A 127 -16.72 -10.45 -15.03
CA ARG A 127 -16.77 -11.62 -15.92
C ARG A 127 -17.49 -12.80 -15.22
N PRO A 128 -18.80 -13.03 -15.46
CA PRO A 128 -19.56 -14.08 -14.77
C PRO A 128 -19.19 -15.53 -15.18
N GLY A 129 -18.32 -15.72 -16.18
CA GLY A 129 -18.11 -17.01 -16.86
C GLY A 129 -16.94 -17.86 -16.36
N ILE A 130 -16.16 -17.44 -15.36
CA ILE A 130 -15.03 -18.22 -14.82
C ILE A 130 -15.33 -18.58 -13.36
N ARG A 131 -16.40 -19.35 -13.16
CA ARG A 131 -16.56 -20.20 -11.99
C ARG A 131 -16.36 -21.64 -12.47
N GLN A 132 -15.11 -22.08 -12.46
CA GLN A 132 -14.75 -23.49 -12.45
C GLN A 132 -13.68 -23.66 -11.38
#